data_AF-A0A957PGY4-F1
#
_entry.id   AF-A0A957PGY4-F1
#
_cell.length_a   1.000
_cell.length_b   1.000
_cell.length_c   1.000
_cell.angle_alpha   90.00
_cell.angle_beta   90.00
_cell.angle_gamma   90.00
#
_symmetry.space_group_name_H-M   'P 1'
#
loop_
_entity.id
_entity.type
_entity.pdbx_description
1 polymer ?
#
loop_
_entity_poly.entity_id
_entity_poly.type
_entity_poly.pdbx_seq_one_letter_code
_entity_poly.pdbx_strand_id
1 'polypeptide(L)'
;MQTYSHYIITAALNRVWKKHEQSSGSLALAGYTLPPVKMAPLMLGSILPDVPLILLSLGAMTYDRMHGIQMSFENDPAHSLTAWLFEYAFFNVWWVKALHNLFHAPLMVLAYLLIGYGLWRQGRAWGAGLFWLAIACLIHTAIDIPLHYDDGPLLLFPFNWTLRFYSPVSYWDPRRYGNIVAPLEHLLDLGLLIYLGLGWWRGRTLRRQGAVA
;
A
#
# COMPACT_ATOMS: atom_id res chain seq x y z
N MET A 1 4.40 -0.43 -7.26
CA MET A 1 4.89 -1.70 -6.65
C MET A 1 3.67 -2.55 -6.39
N GLN A 2 3.77 -3.88 -6.29
CA GLN A 2 2.61 -4.73 -6.03
C GLN A 2 2.15 -4.63 -4.58
N THR A 3 0.83 -4.75 -4.36
CA THR A 3 0.19 -4.62 -3.06
C THR A 3 0.77 -5.55 -1.99
N TYR A 4 1.12 -6.79 -2.35
CA TYR A 4 1.68 -7.74 -1.40
C TYR A 4 3.09 -7.35 -0.95
N SER A 5 3.86 -6.68 -1.81
CA SER A 5 5.21 -6.23 -1.48
C SER A 5 5.17 -5.17 -0.38
N HIS A 6 4.22 -4.22 -0.47
CA HIS A 6 3.96 -3.25 0.59
C HIS A 6 3.60 -3.91 1.92
N TYR A 7 2.78 -4.97 1.89
CA TYR A 7 2.42 -5.74 3.09
C TYR A 7 3.63 -6.48 3.69
N ILE A 8 4.44 -7.14 2.87
CA ILE A 8 5.63 -7.89 3.30
C ILE A 8 6.67 -6.94 3.92
N ILE A 9 6.92 -5.80 3.27
CA ILE A 9 7.79 -4.74 3.80
C ILE A 9 7.26 -4.25 5.15
N THR A 10 5.96 -3.95 5.24
CA THR A 10 5.34 -3.48 6.49
C THR A 10 5.47 -4.53 7.61
N ALA A 11 5.28 -5.82 7.29
CA ALA A 11 5.48 -6.90 8.24
C ALA A 11 6.93 -7.01 8.73
N ALA A 12 7.91 -6.86 7.82
CA ALA A 12 9.33 -6.87 8.14
C ALA A 12 9.73 -5.69 9.03
N LEU A 13 9.29 -4.48 8.68
CA LEU A 13 9.50 -3.26 9.46
C LEU A 13 8.89 -3.39 10.86
N ASN A 14 7.66 -3.88 10.95
CA ASN A 14 6.99 -4.15 12.23
C ASN A 14 7.80 -5.11 13.12
N ARG A 15 8.36 -6.17 12.54
CA ARG A 15 9.20 -7.10 13.29
C ARG A 15 10.46 -6.43 13.85
N VAL A 16 11.13 -5.59 13.04
CA VAL A 16 12.30 -4.83 13.49
C VAL A 16 11.91 -3.85 14.59
N TRP A 17 10.78 -3.17 14.41
CA TRP A 17 10.25 -2.22 15.38
C TRP A 17 9.99 -2.84 16.75
N LYS A 18 9.29 -3.97 16.81
CA LYS A 18 8.99 -4.66 18.07
C LYS A 18 10.24 -5.03 18.86
N LYS A 19 11.34 -5.37 18.18
CA LYS A 19 12.62 -5.62 18.85
C LYS A 19 13.22 -4.35 19.44
N HIS A 20 13.07 -3.22 18.77
CA HIS A 20 13.61 -1.93 19.22
C HIS A 20 12.77 -1.28 20.33
N GLU A 21 11.45 -1.42 20.28
CA GLU A 21 10.54 -0.92 21.33
C GLU A 21 10.79 -1.63 22.66
N GLN A 22 11.12 -2.92 22.62
CA GLN A 22 11.54 -3.70 23.79
C GLN A 22 12.82 -3.17 24.45
N SER A 23 13.68 -2.45 23.71
CA SER A 23 14.95 -1.94 24.22
C SER A 23 14.97 -0.44 24.53
N SER A 24 14.03 0.36 24.01
CA SER A 24 14.23 1.83 23.89
C SER A 24 13.10 2.71 24.44
N GLY A 25 12.00 2.13 24.94
CA GLY A 25 10.86 2.90 25.45
C GLY A 25 10.05 3.63 24.36
N SER A 26 9.21 4.58 24.75
CA SER A 26 8.29 5.27 23.83
C SER A 26 9.03 6.12 22.79
N LEU A 27 8.61 6.03 21.52
CA LEU A 27 9.23 6.79 20.44
C LEU A 27 8.88 8.29 20.52
N ALA A 28 9.92 9.13 20.53
CA ALA A 28 9.80 10.57 20.38
C ALA A 28 10.50 11.00 19.08
N LEU A 29 9.83 11.83 18.27
CA LEU A 29 10.40 12.41 17.05
C LEU A 29 10.50 13.93 17.25
N ALA A 30 11.71 14.47 17.22
CA ALA A 30 11.95 15.92 17.37
C ALA A 30 11.26 16.55 18.61
N GLY A 31 11.22 15.83 19.73
CA GLY A 31 10.57 16.29 20.97
C GLY A 31 9.04 16.08 21.04
N TYR A 32 8.42 15.57 19.97
CA TYR A 32 7.01 15.20 19.97
C TYR A 32 6.83 13.73 20.33
N THR A 33 5.92 13.47 21.28
CA THR A 33 5.46 12.12 21.58
C THR A 33 4.59 11.61 20.45
N LEU A 34 4.88 10.41 19.95
CA LEU A 34 4.08 9.75 18.93
C LEU A 34 2.99 8.87 19.56
N PRO A 35 1.87 8.63 18.85
CA PRO A 35 0.87 7.68 19.31
C PRO A 35 1.46 6.27 19.47
N PRO A 36 0.99 5.48 20.45
CA PRO A 36 1.42 4.09 20.60
C PRO A 36 1.10 3.30 19.33
N VAL A 37 2.04 2.44 18.90
CA VAL A 37 1.94 1.76 17.60
C VAL A 37 0.73 0.83 17.56
N LYS A 38 -0.09 0.98 16.52
CA LYS A 38 -1.27 0.13 16.28
C LYS A 38 -1.01 -0.78 15.09
N MET A 39 -0.76 -2.07 15.39
CA MET A 39 -0.37 -3.07 14.40
C MET A 39 -1.42 -3.30 13.32
N ALA A 40 -2.68 -3.54 13.70
CA ALA A 40 -3.73 -3.84 12.73
C ALA A 40 -3.98 -2.67 11.76
N PRO A 41 -4.12 -1.41 12.24
CA PRO A 41 -4.20 -0.25 11.34
C PRO A 41 -2.96 -0.05 10.46
N LEU A 42 -1.75 -0.27 10.99
CA LEU A 42 -0.52 -0.20 10.21
C LEU A 42 -0.51 -1.23 9.06
N MET A 43 -0.83 -2.50 9.36
CA MET A 43 -0.90 -3.53 8.32
C MET A 43 -2.04 -3.24 7.32
N LEU A 44 -3.19 -2.76 7.79
CA LEU A 44 -4.31 -2.41 6.91
C LEU A 44 -3.93 -1.27 5.94
N GLY A 45 -3.28 -0.21 6.43
CA GLY A 45 -2.87 0.91 5.59
C GLY A 45 -1.82 0.53 4.53
N SER A 46 -1.10 -0.58 4.70
CA SER A 46 -0.15 -1.06 3.68
C SER A 46 -0.82 -1.64 2.43
N ILE A 47 -2.09 -2.04 2.51
CA ILE A 47 -2.85 -2.63 1.39
C ILE A 47 -4.02 -1.75 0.95
N LEU A 48 -4.56 -0.94 1.86
CA LEU A 48 -5.78 -0.16 1.66
C LEU A 48 -5.77 0.78 0.44
N PRO A 49 -4.63 1.39 0.04
CA PRO A 49 -4.59 2.22 -1.17
C PRO A 49 -5.02 1.49 -2.45
N ASP A 50 -4.72 0.19 -2.56
CA ASP A 50 -5.01 -0.62 -3.75
C ASP A 50 -6.36 -1.34 -3.69
N VAL A 51 -6.89 -1.58 -2.48
CA VAL A 51 -8.12 -2.36 -2.27
C VAL A 51 -9.29 -1.92 -3.16
N PRO A 52 -9.62 -0.61 -3.28
CA PRO A 52 -10.73 -0.20 -4.13
C PRO A 52 -10.54 -0.60 -5.59
N LEU A 53 -9.34 -0.42 -6.15
CA LEU A 53 -9.07 -0.78 -7.54
C LEU A 53 -9.05 -2.30 -7.72
N ILE A 54 -8.44 -3.06 -6.80
CA ILE A 54 -8.46 -4.53 -6.80
C ILE A 54 -9.89 -5.05 -6.86
N LEU A 55 -10.81 -4.51 -6.04
CA LEU A 55 -12.21 -4.95 -6.03
C LEU A 55 -12.92 -4.64 -7.36
N LEU A 56 -12.68 -3.46 -7.93
CA LEU A 56 -13.22 -3.09 -9.25
C LEU A 56 -12.67 -4.01 -10.34
N SER A 57 -11.36 -4.29 -10.33
CA SER A 57 -10.71 -5.18 -11.29
C SER A 57 -11.23 -6.60 -11.18
N LEU A 58 -11.36 -7.15 -9.97
CA LEU A 58 -11.95 -8.48 -9.77
C LEU A 58 -13.39 -8.54 -10.29
N GLY A 59 -14.20 -7.50 -10.05
CA GLY A 59 -15.55 -7.42 -10.59
C GLY A 59 -15.57 -7.38 -12.13
N ALA A 60 -14.73 -6.54 -12.72
CA ALA A 60 -14.60 -6.39 -14.17
C ALA A 60 -14.13 -7.69 -14.85
N MET A 61 -13.08 -8.32 -14.31
CA MET A 61 -12.56 -9.60 -14.78
C MET A 61 -13.61 -10.73 -14.66
N THR A 62 -14.35 -10.76 -13.55
CA THR A 62 -15.43 -11.74 -13.36
C THR A 62 -16.54 -11.55 -14.38
N TYR A 63 -16.95 -10.30 -14.62
CA TYR A 63 -17.95 -9.95 -15.62
C TYR A 63 -17.52 -10.38 -17.02
N ASP A 64 -16.31 -10.01 -17.45
CA ASP A 64 -15.76 -10.37 -18.75
C ASP A 64 -15.74 -11.89 -18.94
N ARG A 65 -15.27 -12.62 -17.91
CA ARG A 65 -15.20 -14.09 -17.93
C ARG A 65 -16.58 -14.73 -18.04
N MET A 66 -17.61 -14.17 -17.39
CA MET A 66 -19.00 -14.65 -17.47
C MET A 66 -19.63 -14.41 -18.84
N HIS A 67 -19.18 -13.39 -19.57
CA HIS A 67 -19.66 -13.06 -20.91
C HIS A 67 -18.79 -13.66 -22.04
N GLY A 68 -17.90 -14.59 -21.69
CA GLY A 68 -17.05 -15.29 -22.67
C GLY A 68 -15.92 -14.46 -23.25
N ILE A 69 -15.64 -13.28 -22.67
CA ILE A 69 -14.52 -12.43 -23.06
C ILE A 69 -13.25 -13.02 -22.44
N GLN A 70 -12.26 -13.34 -23.27
CA GLN A 70 -10.97 -13.82 -22.79
C GLN A 70 -10.21 -12.67 -22.11
N MET A 71 -9.50 -12.95 -21.02
CA MET A 71 -8.65 -11.94 -20.39
C MET A 71 -7.39 -11.74 -21.25
N SER A 72 -7.33 -10.62 -21.97
CA SER A 72 -6.17 -10.22 -22.76
C SER A 72 -5.89 -8.73 -22.55
N PHE A 73 -4.61 -8.36 -22.57
CA PHE A 73 -4.16 -6.97 -22.58
C PHE A 73 -4.44 -6.26 -23.92
N GLU A 74 -4.83 -7.02 -24.94
CA GLU A 74 -5.16 -6.50 -26.29
C GLU A 74 -6.67 -6.34 -26.50
N ASN A 75 -7.48 -6.60 -25.46
CA ASN A 75 -8.91 -6.46 -25.58
C ASN A 75 -9.30 -5.01 -25.86
N ASP A 76 -10.19 -4.83 -26.83
CA ASP A 76 -10.81 -3.53 -27.10
C ASP A 76 -11.63 -3.06 -25.88
N PRO A 77 -11.39 -1.84 -25.34
CA PRO A 77 -12.20 -1.23 -24.29
C PRO A 77 -13.70 -1.15 -24.60
N ALA A 78 -14.11 -1.18 -25.87
CA ALA A 78 -15.52 -1.24 -26.24
C ALA A 78 -16.18 -2.59 -25.92
N HIS A 79 -15.38 -3.65 -25.76
CA HIS A 79 -15.84 -5.03 -25.63
C HIS A 79 -15.40 -5.72 -24.32
N SER A 80 -14.46 -5.17 -23.57
CA SER A 80 -14.01 -5.69 -22.27
C SER A 80 -14.18 -4.64 -21.18
N LEU A 81 -14.90 -5.00 -20.11
CA LEU A 81 -15.06 -4.14 -18.93
C LEU A 81 -13.72 -3.93 -18.22
N THR A 82 -12.84 -4.93 -18.24
CA THR A 82 -11.47 -4.83 -17.70
C THR A 82 -10.65 -3.81 -18.48
N ALA A 83 -10.63 -3.89 -19.81
CA ALA A 83 -9.93 -2.93 -20.66
C ALA A 83 -10.54 -1.52 -20.50
N TRP A 84 -11.86 -1.39 -20.50
CA TRP A 84 -12.55 -0.13 -20.23
C TRP A 84 -12.16 0.48 -18.88
N LEU A 85 -12.07 -0.35 -17.82
CA LEU A 85 -11.71 0.10 -16.48
C LEU A 85 -10.32 0.74 -16.47
N PHE A 86 -9.32 0.07 -17.03
CA PHE A 86 -7.92 0.51 -16.97
C PHE A 86 -7.53 1.54 -18.03
N GLU A 87 -8.07 1.45 -19.25
CA GLU A 87 -7.70 2.36 -20.35
C GLU A 87 -8.52 3.65 -20.34
N TYR A 88 -9.78 3.60 -19.90
CA TYR A 88 -10.66 4.76 -19.92
C TYR A 88 -11.10 5.21 -18.53
N ALA A 89 -11.74 4.32 -17.76
CA ALA A 89 -12.43 4.72 -16.54
C ALA A 89 -11.47 5.23 -15.46
N PHE A 90 -10.30 4.61 -15.31
CA PHE A 90 -9.25 5.00 -14.39
C PHE A 90 -8.80 6.46 -14.57
N PHE A 91 -8.78 6.95 -15.82
CA PHE A 91 -8.34 8.30 -16.15
C PHE A 91 -9.51 9.30 -16.24
N ASN A 92 -10.69 8.85 -16.66
CA ASN A 92 -11.78 9.75 -17.05
C ASN A 92 -12.95 9.74 -16.05
N VAL A 93 -13.26 8.61 -15.41
CA VAL A 93 -14.45 8.46 -14.58
C VAL A 93 -14.19 8.92 -13.15
N TRP A 94 -14.97 9.90 -12.68
CA TRP A 94 -14.74 10.57 -11.40
C TRP A 94 -14.79 9.63 -10.19
N TRP A 95 -15.73 8.69 -10.15
CA TRP A 95 -15.88 7.81 -8.99
C TRP A 95 -14.76 6.76 -8.92
N VAL A 96 -14.24 6.30 -10.07
CA VAL A 96 -13.06 5.42 -10.13
C VAL A 96 -11.84 6.16 -9.60
N LYS A 97 -11.60 7.38 -10.09
CA LYS A 97 -10.53 8.25 -9.60
C LYS A 97 -10.64 8.51 -8.11
N ALA A 98 -11.83 8.83 -7.61
CA ALA A 98 -12.06 9.09 -6.20
C ALA A 98 -11.77 7.86 -5.33
N LEU A 99 -12.25 6.68 -5.72
CA LEU A 99 -12.02 5.43 -5.00
C LEU A 99 -10.54 5.08 -4.93
N HIS A 100 -9.81 5.16 -6.05
CA HIS A 100 -8.37 4.90 -6.07
C HIS A 100 -7.58 5.90 -5.20
N ASN A 101 -7.99 7.16 -5.18
CA ASN A 101 -7.22 8.21 -4.50
C ASN A 101 -7.60 8.43 -3.03
N LEU A 102 -8.68 7.81 -2.54
CA LEU A 102 -9.16 8.02 -1.17
C LEU A 102 -8.08 7.73 -0.12
N PHE A 103 -7.30 6.66 -0.31
CA PHE A 103 -6.20 6.26 0.57
C PHE A 103 -4.82 6.33 -0.09
N HIS A 104 -4.74 6.79 -1.34
CA HIS A 104 -3.51 6.80 -2.14
C HIS A 104 -3.01 8.22 -2.45
N ALA A 105 -3.89 9.22 -2.50
CA ALA A 105 -3.47 10.60 -2.76
C ALA A 105 -2.69 11.22 -1.59
N PRO A 106 -1.51 11.84 -1.82
CA PRO A 106 -0.68 12.42 -0.77
C PRO A 106 -1.41 13.40 0.16
N LEU A 107 -2.26 14.28 -0.41
CA LEU A 107 -3.03 15.23 0.40
C LEU A 107 -4.06 14.56 1.32
N MET A 108 -4.75 13.53 0.82
CA MET A 108 -5.74 12.78 1.62
C MET A 108 -5.05 12.03 2.76
N VAL A 109 -3.95 11.35 2.46
CA VAL A 109 -3.16 10.61 3.44
C VAL A 109 -2.59 11.56 4.51
N LEU A 110 -2.08 12.73 4.10
CA LEU A 110 -1.62 13.76 5.04
C LEU A 110 -2.76 14.28 5.93
N ALA A 111 -3.95 14.49 5.37
CA ALA A 111 -5.11 14.88 6.16
C ALA A 111 -5.45 13.82 7.22
N TYR A 112 -5.48 12.54 6.85
CA TYR A 112 -5.71 11.45 7.81
C TYR A 112 -4.63 11.37 8.90
N LEU A 113 -3.37 11.59 8.53
CA LEU A 113 -2.26 11.63 9.46
C LEU A 113 -2.46 12.73 10.53
N LEU A 114 -2.74 13.95 10.08
CA LEU A 114 -2.91 15.12 10.95
C LEU A 114 -4.17 14.97 11.83
N ILE A 115 -5.28 14.51 11.25
CA ILE A 115 -6.53 14.24 11.97
C ILE A 115 -6.30 13.15 13.02
N GLY A 116 -5.67 12.03 12.64
CA GLY A 116 -5.35 10.93 13.56
C GLY A 116 -4.49 11.39 14.73
N TYR A 117 -3.45 12.18 14.45
CA TYR A 117 -2.60 12.76 15.48
C TYR A 117 -3.38 13.69 16.43
N GLY A 118 -4.16 14.63 15.87
CA GLY A 118 -4.96 15.57 16.65
C GLY A 118 -5.99 14.88 17.55
N LEU A 119 -6.68 13.86 17.04
CA LEU A 119 -7.66 13.08 17.80
C LEU A 119 -7.00 12.27 18.93
N TRP A 120 -5.83 11.69 18.67
CA TRP A 120 -5.07 11.02 19.72
C TRP A 120 -4.66 11.99 20.83
N ARG A 121 -4.20 13.21 20.48
CA ARG A 121 -3.87 14.27 21.44
C ARG A 121 -5.07 14.72 22.26
N GLN A 122 -6.28 14.59 21.73
CA GLN A 122 -7.54 14.84 22.46
C GLN A 122 -8.00 13.64 23.33
N GLY A 123 -7.17 12.60 23.48
CA GLY A 123 -7.48 11.41 24.27
C GLY A 123 -8.35 10.37 23.55
N ARG A 124 -8.66 10.56 22.26
CA ARG A 124 -9.45 9.58 21.49
C ARG A 124 -8.54 8.45 21.02
N ALA A 125 -8.69 7.28 21.64
CA ALA A 125 -7.83 6.12 21.41
C ALA A 125 -7.77 5.66 19.93
N TRP A 126 -8.85 5.84 19.17
CA TRP A 126 -8.90 5.49 17.75
C TRP A 126 -8.07 6.42 16.85
N GLY A 127 -7.74 7.63 17.32
CA GLY A 127 -6.86 8.56 16.59
C GLY A 127 -5.47 7.98 16.35
N ALA A 128 -4.94 7.22 17.31
CA ALA A 128 -3.68 6.49 17.14
C ALA A 128 -3.77 5.46 16.00
N GLY A 129 -4.92 4.79 15.85
CA GLY A 129 -5.15 3.84 14.77
C GLY A 129 -5.15 4.54 13.40
N LEU A 130 -5.90 5.63 13.27
CA LEU A 130 -5.92 6.42 12.03
C LEU A 130 -4.54 6.97 11.66
N PHE A 131 -3.78 7.44 12.65
CA PHE A 131 -2.41 7.92 12.45
C PHE A 131 -1.52 6.83 11.85
N TRP A 132 -1.48 5.63 12.44
CA TRP A 132 -0.63 4.54 11.96
C TRP A 132 -1.11 3.94 10.64
N LEU A 133 -2.42 3.95 10.37
CA LEU A 133 -2.97 3.62 9.05
C LEU A 133 -2.48 4.62 8.01
N ALA A 134 -2.55 5.93 8.29
CA ALA A 134 -2.10 6.97 7.39
C ALA A 134 -0.58 6.91 7.14
N ILE A 135 0.23 6.58 8.15
CA ILE A 135 1.67 6.34 7.96
C ILE A 135 1.92 5.21 6.97
N ALA A 136 1.20 4.09 7.08
CA ALA A 136 1.37 2.97 6.15
C ALA A 136 0.91 3.32 4.73
N CYS A 137 -0.23 4.00 4.58
CA CYS A 137 -0.67 4.55 3.31
C CYS A 137 0.38 5.51 2.72
N LEU A 138 0.99 6.37 3.55
CA LEU A 138 2.00 7.32 3.10
C LEU A 138 3.24 6.62 2.56
N ILE A 139 3.71 5.57 3.24
CA ILE A 139 4.85 4.77 2.79
C ILE A 139 4.51 4.07 1.46
N HIS A 140 3.32 3.49 1.37
CA HIS A 140 2.81 2.86 0.15
C HIS A 140 2.81 3.86 -1.03
N THR A 141 2.13 4.99 -0.86
CA THR A 141 2.06 6.09 -1.84
C THR A 141 3.45 6.60 -2.23
N ALA A 142 4.35 6.78 -1.25
CA ALA A 142 5.70 7.30 -1.51
C ALA A 142 6.55 6.35 -2.35
N ILE A 143 6.35 5.04 -2.20
CA ILE A 143 7.01 4.02 -3.02
C ILE A 143 6.39 3.96 -4.41
N ASP A 144 5.07 4.12 -4.52
CA ASP A 144 4.37 4.02 -5.80
C ASP A 144 4.57 5.23 -6.71
N ILE A 145 4.61 6.46 -6.18
CA ILE A 145 4.84 7.67 -7.00
C ILE A 145 6.03 7.51 -7.97
N PRO A 146 7.24 7.09 -7.54
CA PRO A 146 8.37 6.91 -8.45
C PRO A 146 8.33 5.61 -9.26
N LEU A 147 7.39 4.70 -9.02
CA LEU A 147 7.33 3.39 -9.68
C LEU A 147 6.12 3.23 -10.63
N HIS A 148 5.29 4.26 -10.78
CA HIS A 148 4.21 4.33 -11.76
C HIS A 148 4.52 5.40 -12.79
N TYR A 149 4.36 5.10 -14.08
CA TYR A 149 4.68 6.06 -15.13
C TYR A 149 3.65 7.19 -15.16
N ASP A 150 2.40 6.90 -15.51
CA ASP A 150 1.29 7.87 -15.59
C ASP A 150 0.04 7.39 -14.84
N ASP A 151 0.13 6.20 -14.27
CA ASP A 151 -0.92 5.48 -13.58
C ASP A 151 -0.81 5.56 -12.05
N GLY A 152 0.11 6.38 -11.52
CA GLY A 152 0.29 6.63 -10.09
C GLY A 152 -0.75 7.60 -9.53
N PRO A 153 -0.82 7.83 -8.21
CA PRO A 153 -1.88 8.63 -7.58
C PRO A 153 -1.96 10.06 -8.09
N LEU A 154 -3.15 10.65 -7.96
CA LEU A 154 -3.37 12.08 -8.10
C LEU A 154 -2.73 12.82 -6.92
N LEU A 155 -1.77 13.70 -7.20
CA LEU A 155 -0.96 14.34 -6.17
C LEU A 155 -1.76 15.31 -5.29
N LEU A 156 -2.71 16.03 -5.90
CA LEU A 156 -3.48 17.09 -5.25
C LEU A 156 -4.99 16.79 -5.17
N PHE A 157 -5.40 15.53 -5.29
CA PHE A 157 -6.79 15.14 -5.06
C PHE A 157 -7.22 15.49 -3.62
N PRO A 158 -8.42 16.07 -3.40
CA PRO A 158 -9.55 16.23 -4.32
C PRO A 158 -9.62 17.61 -5.01
N PHE A 159 -8.59 18.45 -4.88
CA PHE A 159 -8.58 19.80 -5.46
C PHE A 159 -8.13 19.82 -6.92
N ASN A 160 -7.33 18.84 -7.33
CA ASN A 160 -6.96 18.62 -8.73
C ASN A 160 -7.16 17.14 -9.10
N TRP A 161 -7.86 16.91 -10.21
CA TRP A 161 -8.30 15.58 -10.65
C TRP A 161 -7.50 15.00 -11.82
N THR A 162 -6.41 15.67 -12.22
CA THR A 162 -5.59 15.30 -13.37
C THR A 162 -4.09 15.28 -13.08
N LEU A 163 -3.62 16.02 -12.06
CA LEU A 163 -2.20 16.10 -11.75
C LEU A 163 -1.66 14.78 -11.17
N ARG A 164 -0.85 14.10 -11.96
CA ARG A 164 -0.06 12.90 -11.59
C ARG A 164 1.42 13.19 -11.79
N PHE A 165 2.27 12.45 -11.10
CA PHE A 165 3.70 12.46 -11.36
C PHE A 165 4.01 11.53 -12.53
N TYR A 166 4.73 12.04 -13.54
CA TYR A 166 5.19 11.23 -14.67
C TYR A 166 6.55 10.60 -14.34
N SER A 167 6.58 9.39 -13.77
CA SER A 167 7.85 8.77 -13.39
C SER A 167 8.60 8.20 -14.60
N PRO A 168 9.93 8.39 -14.75
CA PRO A 168 10.69 7.72 -15.80
C PRO A 168 10.78 6.19 -15.63
N VAL A 169 10.36 5.67 -14.47
CA VAL A 169 10.43 4.26 -14.11
C VAL A 169 9.01 3.74 -13.84
N SER A 170 8.70 2.56 -14.36
CA SER A 170 7.49 1.81 -14.05
C SER A 170 7.85 0.40 -13.61
N TYR A 171 7.21 -0.11 -12.56
CA TYR A 171 7.43 -1.49 -12.13
C TYR A 171 6.80 -2.52 -13.09
N TRP A 172 5.92 -2.11 -14.00
CA TRP A 172 5.21 -3.03 -14.89
C TRP A 172 5.43 -2.75 -16.39
N ASP A 173 5.71 -1.51 -16.80
CA ASP A 173 5.90 -1.18 -18.22
C ASP A 173 7.33 -1.56 -18.68
N PRO A 174 7.49 -2.51 -19.63
CA PRO A 174 8.78 -2.90 -20.18
C PRO A 174 9.59 -1.76 -20.80
N ARG A 175 8.92 -0.74 -21.36
CA ARG A 175 9.57 0.43 -21.97
C ARG A 175 10.18 1.37 -20.93
N ARG A 176 9.87 1.16 -19.66
CA ARG A 176 10.24 2.01 -18.52
C ARG A 176 10.84 1.19 -17.39
N TYR A 177 11.70 0.24 -17.76
CA TYR A 177 12.45 -0.64 -16.85
C TYR A 177 11.60 -1.65 -16.06
N GLY A 178 10.33 -1.88 -16.40
CA GLY A 178 9.48 -2.87 -15.72
C GLY A 178 10.07 -4.29 -15.72
N ASN A 179 10.73 -4.68 -16.81
CA ASN A 179 11.44 -5.97 -16.91
C ASN A 179 12.65 -6.11 -15.97
N ILE A 180 13.09 -5.02 -15.32
CA ILE A 180 14.19 -5.01 -14.35
C ILE A 180 13.64 -4.76 -12.94
N VAL A 181 12.78 -3.76 -12.80
CA VAL A 181 12.20 -3.36 -11.51
C VAL A 181 11.30 -4.44 -10.93
N ALA A 182 10.42 -5.05 -11.74
CA ALA A 182 9.53 -6.10 -11.23
C ALA A 182 10.31 -7.29 -10.68
N PRO A 183 11.30 -7.88 -11.40
CA PRO A 183 12.10 -8.96 -10.84
C PRO A 183 12.85 -8.58 -9.56
N LEU A 184 13.42 -7.37 -9.48
CA LEU A 184 14.09 -6.90 -8.26
C LEU A 184 13.14 -6.78 -7.06
N GLU A 185 11.94 -6.28 -7.29
CA GLU A 185 10.86 -6.22 -6.30
C GLU A 185 10.51 -7.62 -5.78
N HIS A 186 10.33 -8.60 -6.68
CA HIS A 186 10.01 -9.98 -6.27
C HIS A 186 11.18 -10.65 -5.52
N LEU A 187 12.42 -10.35 -5.87
CA LEU A 187 13.59 -10.83 -5.14
C LEU A 187 13.68 -10.22 -3.74
N LEU A 188 13.35 -8.94 -3.59
CA LEU A 188 13.23 -8.29 -2.29
C LEU A 188 12.17 -8.99 -1.44
N ASP A 189 10.97 -9.23 -2.00
CA ASP A 189 9.89 -9.91 -1.30
C ASP A 189 10.28 -11.31 -0.85
N LEU A 190 10.93 -12.09 -1.74
CA LEU A 190 11.44 -13.41 -1.39
C LEU A 190 12.43 -13.33 -0.22
N GLY A 191 13.37 -12.38 -0.26
CA GLY A 191 14.33 -12.16 0.82
C GLY A 191 13.65 -11.81 2.15
N LEU A 192 12.63 -10.94 2.12
CA LEU A 192 11.86 -10.54 3.30
C LEU A 192 11.00 -11.68 3.84
N LEU A 193 10.39 -12.50 2.98
CA LEU A 193 9.66 -13.70 3.38
C LEU A 193 10.58 -14.72 4.05
N ILE A 194 11.79 -14.94 3.51
CA ILE A 194 12.81 -15.79 4.14
C ILE A 194 13.19 -15.21 5.52
N TYR A 195 13.44 -13.91 5.62
CA TYR A 195 13.76 -13.24 6.90
C TYR A 195 12.65 -13.43 7.94
N LEU A 196 11.40 -13.18 7.57
CA LEU A 196 10.23 -13.36 8.43
C LEU A 196 10.05 -14.82 8.84
N GLY A 197 10.17 -15.76 7.89
CA GLY A 197 10.02 -17.20 8.08
C GLY A 197 11.09 -17.80 9.00
N LEU A 198 12.37 -17.52 8.74
CA LEU A 198 13.48 -17.95 9.60
C LEU A 198 13.32 -17.42 11.03
N GLY A 199 12.92 -16.16 11.14
CA GLY A 199 12.70 -15.55 12.44
C GLY A 199 11.50 -16.13 13.19
N TRP A 200 10.44 -16.53 12.49
CA TRP A 200 9.29 -17.24 13.10
C TRP A 200 9.69 -18.65 13.55
N TRP A 201 10.43 -19.38 12.71
CA TRP A 201 10.94 -20.71 13.02
C TRP A 201 11.80 -20.72 14.29
N ARG A 202 12.80 -19.83 14.37
CA ARG A 202 13.67 -19.68 15.55
C ARG A 202 12.88 -19.42 16.82
N GLY A 203 11.89 -18.52 16.78
CA GLY A 203 11.03 -18.23 17.93
C GLY A 203 10.20 -19.43 18.38
N ARG A 204 9.74 -20.26 17.44
CA ARG A 204 8.98 -21.49 17.75
C ARG A 204 9.86 -22.54 18.41
N THR A 205 11.09 -22.72 17.95
CA THR A 205 12.05 -23.68 18.55
C THR A 205 12.40 -23.31 19.98
N LEU A 206 12.69 -22.03 20.25
CA LEU A 206 12.99 -21.55 21.61
C LEU A 206 11.82 -21.76 22.58
N ARG A 207 10.58 -21.51 22.13
CA ARG A 207 9.36 -21.78 22.94
C ARG A 207 9.15 -23.27 23.20
N ARG A 208 9.45 -24.13 22.23
CA ARG A 208 9.37 -25.60 22.39
C ARG A 208 10.43 -26.15 23.34
N GLN A 209 11.58 -25.50 23.45
CA GLN A 209 12.69 -25.91 24.33
C GLN A 209 12.57 -25.34 25.75
N GLY A 210 11.48 -24.65 26.10
CA GLY A 210 11.28 -24.06 27.43
C GLY A 210 12.24 -22.91 27.77
N ALA A 211 12.99 -22.40 26.79
CA ALA A 211 14.05 -21.41 26.99
C ALA A 211 13.54 -19.96 27.11
N VAL A 212 12.22 -19.74 27.08
CA VAL A 212 11.59 -18.45 27.29
C VAL A 212 10.38 -18.66 28.20
N ALA A 213 10.59 -18.49 29.51
CA ALA A 213 9.58 -18.27 30.53
C ALA A 213 9.58 -16.79 30.90
#